data_AF-A0A4U7DNN8-F1
#
_entry.id   AF-A0A4U7DNN8-F1
#
_cell.length_a   1.000
_cell.length_b   1.000
_cell.length_c   1.000
_cell.angle_alpha   90.00
_cell.angle_beta   90.00
_cell.angle_gamma   90.00
#
_symmetry.space_group_name_H-M   'P 1'
#
loop_
_entity.id
_entity.type
_entity.pdbx_description
1 polymer ?
#
loop_
_entity_poly.entity_id
_entity_poly.type
_entity_poly.pdbx_seq_one_letter_code
_entity_poly.pdbx_strand_id
1 'polypeptide(L)'
;MSDDDDAETAADSGRLDRTTMETIGRRAATAPLVESWQFEPDRIAPRSLVLTLDATAYPSAVDAARIDVHWFVTGDYYFHYVEERGSSRFQCRWDRHPKADAPRNHFHPAPDAGGAEPSPLGDHHLDVLFSVLDWVAERVEQRYDESERG
;
A
#
# COMPACT_ATOMS: atom_id res chain seq x y z
N MET A 1 6.41 -10.83 -15.66
CA MET A 1 6.31 -12.15 -15.00
C MET A 1 6.31 -11.91 -13.48
N SER A 2 5.34 -11.15 -12.97
CA SER A 2 5.36 -10.68 -11.57
C SER A 2 4.04 -10.94 -10.83
N ASP A 3 2.95 -11.27 -11.52
CA ASP A 3 1.65 -11.53 -10.88
C ASP A 3 1.52 -12.94 -10.27
N ASP A 4 2.35 -13.90 -10.71
CA ASP A 4 2.29 -15.30 -10.24
C ASP A 4 2.86 -15.47 -8.82
N ASP A 5 3.88 -14.69 -8.44
CA ASP A 5 4.46 -14.71 -7.08
C ASP A 5 3.42 -14.22 -6.04
N ASP A 6 2.57 -13.27 -6.40
CA ASP A 6 1.55 -12.70 -5.51
C ASP A 6 0.41 -13.68 -5.21
N ALA A 7 0.01 -14.48 -6.20
CA ALA A 7 -1.05 -15.47 -6.02
C ALA A 7 -0.59 -16.66 -5.17
N GLU A 8 0.66 -17.10 -5.32
CA GLU A 8 1.22 -18.21 -4.53
C GLU A 8 1.53 -17.78 -3.08
N THR A 9 2.02 -16.55 -2.88
CA THR A 9 2.28 -15.99 -1.53
C THR A 9 1.01 -15.65 -0.74
N ALA A 10 -0.07 -15.25 -1.43
CA ALA A 10 -1.39 -15.06 -0.82
C ALA A 10 -1.98 -16.37 -0.26
N ALA A 11 -1.69 -17.52 -0.88
CA ALA A 11 -2.17 -18.82 -0.39
C ALA A 11 -1.51 -19.23 0.94
N ASP A 12 -0.23 -18.88 1.12
CA ASP A 12 0.52 -19.19 2.35
C ASP A 12 0.20 -18.23 3.51
N SER A 13 -0.18 -16.99 3.18
CA SER A 13 -0.59 -15.96 4.16
C SER A 13 -1.95 -16.25 4.83
N GLY A 14 -2.76 -17.13 4.23
CA GLY A 14 -4.01 -17.61 4.82
C GLY A 14 -5.21 -16.69 4.60
N ARG A 15 -6.10 -16.59 5.59
CA ARG A 15 -7.37 -15.86 5.46
C ARG A 15 -7.20 -14.36 5.78
N LEU A 16 -7.84 -13.50 4.99
CA LEU A 16 -7.94 -12.07 5.29
C LEU A 16 -8.63 -11.81 6.64
N ASP A 17 -8.04 -10.92 7.42
CA ASP A 17 -8.62 -10.41 8.65
C ASP A 17 -9.40 -9.12 8.35
N ARG A 18 -10.67 -9.33 8.00
CA ARG A 18 -11.61 -8.25 7.67
C ARG A 18 -11.77 -7.23 8.79
N THR A 19 -11.73 -7.66 10.05
CA THR A 19 -11.88 -6.76 11.21
C THR A 19 -10.69 -5.82 11.33
N THR A 20 -9.48 -6.34 11.13
CA THR A 20 -8.27 -5.52 11.13
C THR A 20 -8.25 -4.58 9.92
N MET A 21 -8.60 -5.06 8.73
CA MET A 21 -8.70 -4.20 7.54
C MET A 21 -9.75 -3.10 7.71
N GLU A 22 -10.90 -3.37 8.32
CA GLU A 22 -11.89 -2.33 8.61
C GLU A 22 -11.36 -1.30 9.62
N THR A 23 -10.60 -1.74 10.62
CA THR A 23 -9.91 -0.84 11.56
C THR A 23 -8.90 0.05 10.82
N ILE A 24 -8.09 -0.52 9.92
CA ILE A 24 -7.15 0.21 9.07
C ILE A 24 -7.88 1.26 8.25
N GLY A 25 -8.94 0.89 7.53
CA GLY A 25 -9.71 1.82 6.70
C GLY A 25 -10.31 2.98 7.49
N ARG A 26 -10.97 2.68 8.62
CA ARG A 26 -11.53 3.71 9.50
C ARG A 26 -10.47 4.67 10.05
N ARG A 27 -9.28 4.15 10.38
CA ARG A 27 -8.19 4.98 10.89
C ARG A 27 -7.52 5.80 9.78
N ALA A 28 -7.34 5.21 8.60
CA ALA A 28 -6.81 5.89 7.42
C ALA A 28 -7.64 7.12 7.06
N ALA A 29 -8.98 7.02 7.14
CA ALA A 29 -9.90 8.14 6.90
C ALA A 29 -9.72 9.36 7.83
N THR A 30 -8.90 9.25 8.88
CA THR A 30 -8.55 10.39 9.74
C THR A 30 -7.32 11.16 9.26
N ALA A 31 -6.57 10.62 8.28
CA ALA A 31 -5.44 11.27 7.67
C ALA A 31 -5.90 12.21 6.54
N PRO A 32 -5.41 13.47 6.47
CA PRO A 32 -5.85 14.44 5.47
C PRO A 32 -5.68 13.99 4.01
N LEU A 33 -4.68 13.13 3.73
CA LEU A 33 -4.37 12.64 2.39
C LEU A 33 -5.34 11.56 1.90
N VAL A 34 -6.11 10.95 2.78
CA VAL A 34 -7.02 9.84 2.45
C VAL A 34 -8.41 10.41 2.19
N GLU A 35 -8.86 10.35 0.94
CA GLU A 35 -10.20 10.81 0.54
C GLU A 35 -11.28 9.82 1.00
N SER A 36 -11.06 8.52 0.77
CA SER A 36 -12.02 7.48 1.11
C SER A 36 -11.36 6.11 1.24
N TRP A 37 -12.12 5.14 1.75
CA TRP A 37 -11.72 3.74 1.76
C TRP A 37 -12.91 2.83 1.47
N GLN A 38 -12.63 1.71 0.82
CA GLN A 38 -13.63 0.70 0.53
C GLN A 38 -13.03 -0.70 0.47
N PHE A 39 -13.88 -1.69 0.71
CA PHE A 39 -13.54 -3.08 0.44
C PHE A 39 -13.88 -3.41 -1.01
N GLU A 40 -12.97 -4.12 -1.68
CA GLU A 40 -13.14 -4.59 -3.06
C GLU A 40 -13.24 -6.13 -3.10
N PRO A 41 -14.12 -6.71 -3.94
CA PRO A 41 -15.12 -6.03 -4.76
C PRO A 41 -16.28 -5.47 -3.93
N ASP A 42 -16.49 -5.98 -2.71
CA ASP A 42 -17.53 -5.53 -1.80
C ASP A 42 -17.23 -5.89 -0.34
N ARG A 43 -18.05 -5.38 0.58
CA ARG A 43 -17.92 -5.63 2.03
C ARG A 43 -18.31 -7.04 2.46
N ILE A 44 -19.05 -7.78 1.63
CA ILE A 44 -19.57 -9.12 1.97
C ILE A 44 -18.45 -10.15 1.81
N ALA A 45 -17.75 -10.11 0.68
CA ALA A 45 -16.64 -11.01 0.32
C ALA A 45 -15.40 -10.21 -0.12
N PRO A 46 -14.81 -9.39 0.76
CA PRO A 46 -13.67 -8.57 0.42
C PRO A 46 -12.46 -9.43 0.07
N ARG A 47 -11.71 -8.96 -0.93
CA ARG A 47 -10.41 -9.46 -1.35
C ARG A 47 -9.31 -8.47 -0.98
N SER A 48 -9.60 -7.17 -0.99
CA SER A 48 -8.67 -6.13 -0.56
C SER A 48 -9.42 -4.97 0.09
N LEU A 49 -8.67 -4.14 0.82
CA LEU A 49 -9.08 -2.81 1.25
C LEU A 49 -8.35 -1.82 0.36
N VAL A 50 -9.08 -0.92 -0.28
CA VAL A 50 -8.50 0.15 -1.09
C VAL A 50 -8.66 1.47 -0.34
N LEU A 51 -7.56 2.19 -0.17
CA LEU A 51 -7.53 3.56 0.33
C LEU A 51 -7.35 4.48 -0.88
N THR A 52 -8.37 5.26 -1.22
CA THR A 52 -8.27 6.29 -2.28
C THR A 52 -7.65 7.54 -1.69
N LEU A 53 -6.62 8.06 -2.34
CA LEU A 53 -5.92 9.26 -1.89
C LEU A 53 -6.45 10.48 -2.62
N ASP A 54 -6.45 11.63 -1.95
CA ASP A 54 -6.94 12.89 -2.48
C ASP A 54 -6.09 13.32 -3.69
N ALA A 55 -6.66 13.21 -4.89
CA ALA A 55 -5.99 13.59 -6.13
C ALA A 55 -5.57 15.06 -6.18
N THR A 56 -6.24 15.95 -5.42
CA THR A 56 -5.88 17.37 -5.36
C THR A 56 -4.59 17.64 -4.60
N ALA A 57 -4.15 16.68 -3.78
CA ALA A 57 -2.86 16.69 -3.12
C ALA A 57 -1.72 16.24 -4.04
N TYR A 58 -1.97 15.91 -5.30
CA TYR A 58 -0.94 15.49 -6.24
C TYR A 58 -0.71 16.53 -7.37
N PRO A 59 0.51 16.58 -7.95
CA PRO A 59 0.73 17.31 -9.19
C PRO A 59 -0.12 16.74 -10.33
N SER A 60 -0.44 17.57 -11.33
CA SER A 60 -1.30 17.22 -12.48
C SER A 60 -0.81 16.06 -13.35
N ALA A 61 0.43 15.60 -13.16
CA ALA A 61 0.97 14.42 -13.83
C ALA A 61 0.51 13.09 -13.21
N VAL A 62 -0.17 13.12 -12.05
CA VAL A 62 -0.78 11.95 -11.40
C VAL A 62 -2.29 12.02 -11.59
N ASP A 63 -2.85 11.03 -12.28
CA ASP A 63 -4.28 10.97 -12.57
C ASP A 63 -5.08 10.46 -11.36
N ALA A 64 -4.52 9.50 -10.63
CA ALA A 64 -5.10 8.92 -9.44
C ALA A 64 -4.00 8.30 -8.56
N ALA A 65 -4.24 8.23 -7.25
CA ALA A 65 -3.37 7.54 -6.30
C ALA A 65 -4.18 6.73 -5.30
N ARG A 66 -3.65 5.55 -4.94
CA ARG A 66 -4.30 4.65 -3.97
C ARG A 66 -3.29 3.82 -3.20
N ILE A 67 -3.76 3.22 -2.12
CA ILE A 67 -3.07 2.15 -1.39
C ILE A 67 -3.97 0.93 -1.36
N ASP A 68 -3.52 -0.18 -1.96
CA ASP A 68 -4.18 -1.47 -1.88
C ASP A 68 -3.62 -2.24 -0.69
N VAL A 69 -4.49 -2.64 0.24
CA VAL A 69 -4.13 -3.26 1.52
C VAL A 69 -4.70 -4.66 1.61
N HIS A 70 -3.84 -5.59 2.00
CA HIS A 70 -4.22 -6.92 2.46
C HIS A 70 -3.66 -7.13 3.85
N TRP A 71 -4.48 -7.60 4.78
CA TRP A 71 -4.05 -8.00 6.11
C TRP A 71 -4.62 -9.37 6.44
N PHE A 72 -3.78 -10.28 6.90
CA PHE A 72 -4.15 -11.66 7.16
C PHE A 72 -4.22 -11.96 8.65
N VAL A 73 -4.99 -12.99 9.02
CA VAL A 73 -5.09 -13.46 10.41
C VAL A 73 -3.76 -13.94 10.99
N THR A 74 -2.78 -14.24 10.14
CA THR A 74 -1.40 -14.61 10.52
C THR A 74 -0.53 -13.39 10.89
N GLY A 75 -1.05 -12.17 10.71
CA GLY A 75 -0.30 -10.92 10.81
C GLY A 75 0.56 -10.62 9.57
N ASP A 76 0.44 -11.43 8.52
CA ASP A 76 1.00 -11.11 7.20
C ASP A 76 0.21 -9.98 6.55
N TYR A 77 0.88 -9.21 5.70
CA TYR A 77 0.27 -8.07 5.04
C TYR A 77 0.99 -7.67 3.76
N TYR A 78 0.27 -6.91 2.94
CA TYR A 78 0.80 -6.17 1.81
C TYR A 78 0.15 -4.79 1.79
N PHE A 79 0.95 -3.74 1.72
CA PHE A 79 0.52 -2.37 1.45
C PHE A 79 1.12 -1.94 0.12
N HIS A 80 0.31 -1.76 -0.90
CA HIS A 80 0.74 -1.42 -2.25
C HIS A 80 0.30 -0.01 -2.62
N TYR A 81 1.25 0.91 -2.63
CA TYR A 81 1.02 2.26 -3.09
C TYR A 81 1.13 2.33 -4.61
N VAL A 82 0.15 2.94 -5.26
CA VAL A 82 0.09 3.08 -6.72
C VAL A 82 -0.34 4.49 -7.10
N GLU A 83 0.41 5.10 -8.01
CA GLU A 83 0.01 6.29 -8.77
C GLU A 83 -0.19 5.91 -10.24
N GLU A 84 -1.32 6.31 -10.79
CA GLU A 84 -1.61 6.23 -12.22
C GLU A 84 -1.14 7.52 -12.90
N ARG A 85 -0.34 7.38 -13.97
CA ARG A 85 0.33 8.48 -14.68
C ARG A 85 0.25 8.27 -16.19
N GLY A 86 -0.90 8.58 -16.78
CA GLY A 86 -1.22 8.32 -18.18
C GLY A 86 -1.08 6.83 -18.51
N SER A 87 -0.07 6.50 -19.33
CA SER A 87 0.26 5.12 -19.71
C SER A 87 1.27 4.42 -18.78
N SER A 88 1.75 5.11 -17.75
CA SER A 88 2.75 4.60 -16.80
C SER A 88 2.19 4.51 -15.39
N ARG A 89 2.91 3.80 -14.52
CA ARG A 89 2.60 3.70 -13.09
C ARG A 89 3.84 4.00 -12.29
N PHE A 90 3.63 4.59 -11.13
CA PHE A 90 4.63 4.65 -10.08
C PHE A 90 4.09 3.86 -8.89
N GLN A 91 4.88 2.94 -8.35
CA GLN A 91 4.43 2.06 -7.28
C GLN A 91 5.57 1.64 -6.36
N CYS A 92 5.23 1.38 -5.10
CA CYS A 92 6.08 0.71 -4.13
C CYS A 92 5.22 -0.15 -3.20
N ARG A 93 5.83 -1.10 -2.49
CA ARG A 93 5.07 -2.08 -1.70
C ARG A 93 5.77 -2.48 -0.42
N TRP A 94 5.02 -2.59 0.67
CA TRP A 94 5.51 -3.14 1.93
C TRP A 94 4.86 -4.49 2.19
N ASP A 95 5.71 -5.48 2.40
CA ASP A 95 5.32 -6.88 2.43
C ASP A 95 5.78 -7.49 3.75
N ARG A 96 4.90 -8.32 4.31
CA ARG A 96 5.23 -9.25 5.37
C ARG A 96 4.60 -10.58 5.04
N HIS A 97 5.41 -11.56 4.65
CA HIS A 97 4.96 -12.92 4.43
C HIS A 97 6.12 -13.92 4.55
N PRO A 98 5.85 -15.22 4.74
CA PRO A 98 6.90 -16.24 4.70
C PRO A 98 7.63 -16.21 3.36
N LYS A 99 8.98 -16.19 3.40
CA LYS A 99 9.84 -16.30 2.22
C LYS A 99 11.13 -17.03 2.61
N ALA A 100 11.56 -17.99 1.81
CA ALA A 100 12.71 -18.84 2.14
C ALA A 100 14.04 -18.07 2.11
N ASP A 101 14.20 -17.17 1.13
CA ASP A 101 15.48 -16.52 0.82
C ASP A 101 15.49 -15.00 1.12
N ALA A 102 14.52 -14.49 1.86
CA ALA A 102 14.43 -13.07 2.20
C ALA A 102 13.90 -12.86 3.62
N PRO A 103 14.20 -11.71 4.25
CA PRO A 103 13.53 -11.31 5.48
C PRO A 103 12.01 -11.33 5.28
N ARG A 104 11.29 -11.83 6.30
CA ARG A 104 9.81 -11.89 6.28
C ARG A 104 9.21 -10.54 5.92
N ASN A 105 9.78 -9.46 6.48
CA ASN A 105 9.35 -8.09 6.26
C ASN A 105 10.30 -7.44 5.24
N HIS A 106 9.75 -7.00 4.12
CA HIS A 106 10.52 -6.39 3.04
C HIS A 106 9.75 -5.29 2.34
N PHE A 107 10.48 -4.41 1.68
CA PHE A 107 9.97 -3.29 0.93
C PHE A 107 10.41 -3.42 -0.53
N HIS A 108 9.46 -3.28 -1.44
CA HIS A 108 9.69 -3.17 -2.87
C HIS A 108 9.74 -1.68 -3.22
N PRO A 109 10.92 -1.13 -3.52
CA PRO A 109 11.09 0.30 -3.72
C PRO A 109 10.44 0.75 -5.03
N ALA A 110 10.14 2.04 -5.06
CA ALA A 110 9.66 2.70 -6.25
C ALA A 110 10.80 2.95 -7.25
N PRO A 111 10.51 3.19 -8.55
CA PRO A 111 9.21 3.53 -9.11
C PRO A 111 8.34 2.33 -9.54
N ASP A 112 8.88 1.12 -9.56
CA ASP A 112 8.27 -0.03 -10.23
C ASP A 112 7.96 -1.20 -9.30
N ALA A 113 8.12 -1.04 -7.98
CA ALA A 113 8.07 -2.11 -6.99
C ALA A 113 9.08 -3.23 -7.32
N GLY A 114 10.31 -2.82 -7.63
CA GLY A 114 11.40 -3.69 -8.06
C GLY A 114 11.95 -4.61 -6.96
N GLY A 115 13.27 -4.82 -6.94
CA GLY A 115 13.91 -5.77 -6.02
C GLY A 115 13.66 -5.46 -4.54
N ALA A 116 13.23 -6.47 -3.78
CA ALA A 116 12.93 -6.34 -2.36
C ALA A 116 14.17 -6.01 -1.51
N GLU A 117 14.01 -5.08 -0.57
CA GLU A 117 14.98 -4.75 0.46
C GLU A 117 14.38 -4.94 1.88
N PRO A 118 15.19 -5.10 2.93
CA PRO A 118 14.67 -5.31 4.29
C PRO A 118 13.81 -4.13 4.76
N SER A 119 12.64 -4.42 5.34
CA SER A 119 11.78 -3.39 5.94
C SER A 119 11.85 -3.42 7.47
N PRO A 120 11.94 -2.27 8.15
CA PRO A 120 11.91 -2.22 9.61
C PRO A 120 10.49 -2.33 10.18
N LEU A 121 9.45 -2.32 9.35
CA LEU A 121 8.06 -2.34 9.81
C LEU A 121 7.75 -3.66 10.52
N GLY A 122 7.07 -3.55 11.68
CA GLY A 122 6.64 -4.70 12.49
C GLY A 122 5.30 -5.28 12.02
N ASP A 123 4.55 -5.89 12.94
CA ASP A 123 3.23 -6.49 12.67
C ASP A 123 2.06 -5.81 13.39
N HIS A 124 2.29 -4.63 13.99
CA HIS A 124 1.21 -3.82 14.52
C HIS A 124 0.55 -3.01 13.40
N HIS A 125 -0.68 -3.37 13.04
CA HIS A 125 -1.40 -2.81 11.89
C HIS A 125 -1.50 -1.28 11.84
N LEU A 126 -1.63 -0.60 12.99
CA LEU A 126 -1.67 0.85 13.02
C LEU A 126 -0.28 1.48 12.81
N ASP A 127 0.77 0.84 13.30
CA ASP A 127 2.14 1.36 13.15
C ASP A 127 2.58 1.24 11.68
N VAL A 128 2.23 0.12 11.05
CA VAL A 128 2.42 -0.10 9.60
C VAL A 128 1.64 0.94 8.81
N LEU A 129 0.33 1.11 9.09
CA LEU A 129 -0.51 2.10 8.41
C LEU A 129 0.09 3.50 8.47
N PHE A 130 0.46 3.98 9.66
CA PHE A 130 0.98 5.35 9.80
C PHE A 130 2.34 5.51 9.13
N SER A 131 3.22 4.51 9.23
CA SER A 131 4.51 4.56 8.54
C SER A 131 4.36 4.65 7.02
N VAL A 132 3.38 3.92 6.45
CA VAL A 132 3.07 3.99 5.02
C VAL A 132 2.48 5.36 4.66
N LEU A 133 1.53 5.88 5.44
CA LEU A 133 0.92 7.20 5.18
C LEU A 133 1.93 8.34 5.30
N ASP A 134 2.83 8.28 6.28
CA ASP A 134 3.91 9.26 6.46
C ASP A 134 4.85 9.24 5.24
N TRP A 135 5.25 8.06 4.76
CA TRP A 135 6.06 7.93 3.54
C TRP A 135 5.35 8.52 2.31
N VAL A 136 4.05 8.28 2.16
CA VAL A 136 3.28 8.81 1.04
C VAL A 136 3.15 10.34 1.13
N ALA A 137 2.95 10.88 2.34
CA ALA A 137 2.90 12.33 2.55
C ALA A 137 4.24 13.00 2.20
N GLU A 138 5.36 12.46 2.69
CA GLU A 138 6.71 12.96 2.35
C GLU A 138 6.96 12.95 0.84
N ARG A 139 6.52 11.88 0.16
CA ARG A 139 6.63 11.77 -1.29
C ARG A 139 5.82 12.84 -2.02
N VAL A 140 4.60 13.12 -1.56
CA VAL A 140 3.74 14.16 -2.13
C VAL A 140 4.42 15.52 -1.98
N GLU A 141 4.96 15.82 -0.79
CA GLU A 141 5.67 17.08 -0.52
C GLU A 141 6.91 17.26 -1.42
N GLN A 142 7.74 16.22 -1.54
CA GLN A 142 8.94 16.26 -2.41
C GLN A 142 8.60 16.57 -3.86
N ARG A 143 7.43 16.15 -4.35
CA ARG A 143 7.02 16.40 -5.73
C ARG A 143 6.61 17.82 -6.01
N TYR A 144 6.05 18.53 -5.04
CA TYR A 144 5.80 19.97 -5.19
C TYR A 144 7.12 20.74 -5.23
N ASP A 145 8.09 20.38 -4.39
CA ASP A 145 9.42 20.99 -4.42
C ASP A 145 10.16 20.80 -5.75
N GLU A 146 9.98 19.64 -6.41
CA GLU A 146 10.52 19.37 -7.75
C GLU A 146 9.76 20.13 -8.85
N SER A 147 8.45 20.30 -8.70
CA SER A 147 7.58 20.96 -9.69
C SER A 147 7.71 22.49 -9.67
N GLU A 148 7.94 23.09 -8.50
CA GLU A 148 8.15 24.54 -8.33
C GLU A 148 9.57 25.00 -8.77
N ARG A 149 10.48 24.05 -9.01
CA ARG A 149 11.87 24.31 -9.44
C ARG A 149 12.13 24.05 -10.93
N GLY A 150 11.17 23.51 -11.66
CA GLY A 150 11.27 23.19 -13.10
C GLY A 150 10.61 24.24 -13.98
#